data_AF-A0A4P8PRP1-F1
#
_entry.id   AF-A0A4P8PRP1-F1
#
_cell.length_a   1.000
_cell.length_b   1.000
_cell.length_c   1.000
_cell.angle_alpha   90.00
_cell.angle_beta   90.00
_cell.angle_gamma   90.00
#
_symmetry.space_group_name_H-M   'P 1'
#
loop_
_entity.id
_entity.type
_entity.pdbx_description
1 polymer ?
#
loop_
_entity_poly.entity_id
_entity_poly.type
_entity_poly.pdbx_seq_one_letter_code
_entity_poly.pdbx_strand_id
1 'polypeptide(L)'
;MNPQLIGDLLRPVLESQPWYRKFSNTATSLMGLVVSIVWTIIASGMGLPNQIVVGVLVAIAALTTVGVKNTPNGITERQITEIERYAAERKE
;
A
#
# COMPACT_ATOMS: atom_id res chain seq x y z
N MET A 1 -18.88 16.83 -17.23
CA MET A 1 -18.97 15.41 -16.84
C MET A 1 -19.89 15.31 -15.63
N ASN A 2 -20.83 14.35 -15.58
CA ASN A 2 -21.78 14.28 -14.46
C ASN A 2 -21.10 13.62 -13.24
N PRO A 3 -20.87 14.30 -12.10
CA PRO A 3 -20.23 13.76 -10.89
C PRO A 3 -20.86 12.46 -10.43
N GLN A 4 -22.20 12.40 -10.49
CA GLN A 4 -23.00 11.24 -10.14
C GLN A 4 -22.62 10.01 -11.00
N LEU A 5 -22.30 10.21 -12.29
CA LEU A 5 -21.95 9.12 -13.21
C LEU A 5 -20.64 8.42 -12.80
N ILE A 6 -19.67 9.13 -12.22
CA ILE A 6 -18.40 8.52 -11.79
C ILE A 6 -18.60 7.72 -10.49
N GLY A 7 -19.36 8.27 -9.54
CA GLY A 7 -19.73 7.57 -8.30
C GLY A 7 -20.52 6.30 -8.58
N ASP A 8 -21.48 6.35 -9.50
CA ASP A 8 -22.32 5.23 -9.90
C ASP A 8 -21.52 4.10 -10.59
N LEU A 9 -20.41 4.43 -11.25
CA LEU A 9 -19.51 3.43 -11.87
C LEU A 9 -18.50 2.84 -10.88
N LEU A 10 -18.01 3.62 -9.91
CA LEU A 10 -16.97 3.17 -8.96
C LEU A 10 -17.55 2.42 -7.75
N ARG A 11 -18.78 2.71 -7.33
CA ARG A 11 -19.44 2.04 -6.19
C ARG A 11 -19.61 0.52 -6.40
N PRO A 12 -20.08 0.01 -7.55
CA PRO A 12 -20.18 -1.43 -7.79
C PRO A 12 -18.80 -2.13 -7.78
N VAL A 13 -17.74 -1.43 -8.20
CA VAL A 13 -16.36 -1.96 -8.18
C VAL A 13 -15.82 -2.01 -6.75
N LEU A 14 -16.13 -1.00 -5.93
CA LEU A 14 -15.80 -0.97 -4.50
C LEU A 14 -16.49 -2.11 -3.73
N GLU A 15 -17.73 -2.45 -4.08
CA GLU A 15 -18.52 -3.52 -3.43
C GLU A 15 -18.09 -4.92 -3.87
N SER A 16 -17.70 -5.08 -5.15
CA SER A 16 -17.30 -6.37 -5.71
C SER A 16 -15.84 -6.75 -5.42
N GLN A 17 -14.99 -5.80 -5.03
CA GLN A 17 -13.59 -6.11 -4.75
C GLN A 17 -13.43 -6.90 -3.42
N PRO A 18 -12.49 -7.85 -3.35
CA PRO A 18 -12.19 -8.55 -2.11
C PRO A 18 -11.75 -7.58 -1.00
N TRP A 19 -12.13 -7.87 0.25
CA TRP A 19 -11.85 -7.00 1.41
C TRP A 19 -10.36 -6.63 1.57
N TYR A 20 -9.45 -7.56 1.23
CA TYR A 20 -8.00 -7.38 1.31
C TYR A 20 -7.42 -6.50 0.19
N ARG A 21 -8.15 -6.28 -0.91
CA ARG A 21 -7.68 -5.39 -1.99
C ARG A 21 -7.61 -3.93 -1.54
N LYS A 22 -8.44 -3.53 -0.58
CA LYS A 22 -8.40 -2.18 0.01
C LYS A 22 -7.05 -1.86 0.69
N PHE A 23 -6.31 -2.88 1.13
CA PHE A 23 -5.10 -2.74 1.94
C PHE A 23 -3.90 -3.53 1.39
N SER A 24 -3.86 -3.75 0.08
CA SER A 24 -2.81 -4.56 -0.57
C SER A 24 -1.39 -4.02 -0.35
N ASN A 25 -1.22 -2.69 -0.38
CA ASN A 25 0.08 -2.10 -0.10
C ASN A 25 0.47 -2.26 1.38
N THR A 26 -0.52 -2.25 2.27
CA THR A 26 -0.32 -2.35 3.72
C THR A 26 0.10 -3.78 4.07
N ALA A 27 -0.53 -4.78 3.45
CA ALA A 27 -0.08 -6.17 3.57
C ALA A 27 1.37 -6.34 3.09
N THR A 28 1.75 -5.68 1.99
CA THR A 28 3.12 -5.73 1.47
C THR A 28 4.12 -5.06 2.41
N SER A 29 3.78 -3.90 2.96
CA SER A 29 4.58 -3.21 3.98
C SER A 29 4.75 -4.06 5.24
N LEU A 30 3.69 -4.71 5.70
CA LEU A 30 3.72 -5.61 6.85
C LEU A 30 4.65 -6.81 6.61
N MET A 31 4.61 -7.39 5.41
CA MET A 31 5.55 -8.46 5.05
C MET A 31 7.00 -7.96 5.07
N GLY A 32 7.28 -6.77 4.53
CA GLY A 32 8.60 -6.15 4.61
C GLY A 32 9.07 -5.94 6.05
N LEU A 33 8.18 -5.51 6.94
CA LEU A 33 8.45 -5.36 8.37
C LEU A 33 8.78 -6.72 9.01
N VAL A 34 7.98 -7.75 8.76
CA VAL A 34 8.22 -9.10 9.29
C VAL A 34 9.58 -9.64 8.84
N VAL A 35 9.91 -9.51 7.55
CA VAL A 35 11.22 -9.91 7.01
C VAL A 35 12.36 -9.13 7.70
N SER A 36 12.18 -7.83 7.93
CA SER A 36 13.16 -7.00 8.63
C SER A 36 13.39 -7.45 10.08
N ILE A 37 12.31 -7.79 10.79
CA ILE A 37 12.37 -8.29 12.18
C ILE A 37 13.11 -9.63 12.22
N VAL A 38 12.73 -10.57 11.35
CA VAL A 38 13.39 -11.89 11.26
C VAL A 38 14.88 -11.74 10.96
N TRP A 39 15.23 -10.89 9.99
CA TRP A 39 16.63 -10.60 9.69
C TRP A 39 17.38 -10.02 10.90
N THR A 40 16.77 -9.08 11.61
CA THR A 40 17.38 -8.44 12.79
C THR A 40 17.66 -9.47 13.90
N ILE A 41 16.73 -10.40 14.14
CA ILE A 41 16.91 -11.48 15.12
C ILE A 41 18.07 -12.40 14.71
N ILE A 42 18.12 -12.81 13.44
CA ILE A 42 19.19 -13.67 12.91
C ILE A 42 20.55 -12.96 13.02
N ALA A 43 20.64 -11.73 12.55
CA ALA A 43 21.86 -10.93 12.56
C ALA A 43 22.40 -10.72 13.99
N SER A 44 21.50 -10.49 14.95
CA SER A 44 21.85 -10.36 16.37
C SER A 44 22.46 -11.65 16.94
N GLY A 45 22.01 -12.83 16.50
CA GLY A 45 22.54 -14.12 16.96
C GLY A 45 23.88 -14.50 16.31
N MET A 46 24.18 -13.95 15.13
CA MET A 46 25.36 -14.32 14.35
C MET A 46 26.59 -13.41 14.55
N GLY A 47 26.45 -12.29 15.25
CA GLY A 47 27.57 -11.36 15.50
C GLY A 47 28.14 -10.74 14.22
N LEU A 48 27.28 -10.47 13.22
CA LEU A 48 27.70 -9.94 11.92
C LEU A 48 28.23 -8.49 12.06
N PRO A 49 29.20 -8.08 11.21
CA PRO A 49 29.62 -6.69 11.09
C PRO A 49 28.42 -5.77 10.79
N ASN A 50 28.37 -4.61 11.45
CA ASN A 50 27.27 -3.65 11.30
C ASN A 50 27.00 -3.24 9.85
N GLN A 51 28.04 -3.16 9.01
CA GLN A 51 27.89 -2.82 7.60
C GLN A 51 27.04 -3.84 6.84
N ILE A 52 27.17 -5.14 7.16
CA ILE A 52 26.38 -6.21 6.55
C ILE A 52 24.93 -6.14 7.04
N VAL A 53 24.74 -5.97 8.35
CA VAL A 53 23.40 -5.88 8.95
C VAL A 53 22.62 -4.73 8.34
N VAL A 54 23.22 -3.54 8.30
CA VAL A 54 22.60 -2.34 7.72
C VAL A 54 22.41 -2.50 6.22
N GLY A 55 23.39 -3.04 5.49
CA GLY A 55 23.29 -3.25 4.05
C GLY A 55 22.10 -4.12 3.66
N VAL A 56 21.86 -5.22 4.39
CA VAL A 56 20.71 -6.10 4.15
C VAL A 56 19.40 -5.42 4.53
N LEU A 57 19.34 -4.68 5.64
CA LEU A 57 18.14 -3.91 6.00
C LEU A 57 17.77 -2.87 4.95
N VAL A 58 18.76 -2.17 4.38
CA VAL A 58 18.56 -1.23 3.28
C VAL A 58 18.01 -1.94 2.04
N ALA A 59 18.55 -3.11 1.71
CA ALA A 59 18.04 -3.92 0.59
C ALA A 59 16.59 -4.37 0.82
N ILE A 60 16.25 -4.84 2.02
CA ILE A 60 14.87 -5.21 2.39
C ILE A 60 13.93 -4.00 2.25
N ALA A 61 14.35 -2.83 2.74
CA ALA A 61 13.57 -1.61 2.63
C ALA A 61 13.32 -1.22 1.16
N ALA A 62 14.36 -1.23 0.31
CA ALA A 62 14.24 -0.93 -1.10
C ALA A 62 13.30 -1.90 -1.83
N LEU A 63 13.44 -3.21 -1.57
CA LEU A 63 12.56 -4.23 -2.14
C LEU A 63 11.12 -4.07 -1.66
N THR A 64 10.92 -3.72 -0.38
CA THR A 64 9.59 -3.45 0.17
C THR A 64 8.95 -2.25 -0.51
N THR A 65 9.70 -1.17 -0.75
CA THR A 65 9.21 0.00 -1.51
C THR A 65 8.80 -0.37 -2.93
N VAL A 66 9.60 -1.18 -3.62
CA VAL A 66 9.25 -1.69 -4.96
C VAL A 66 8.00 -2.58 -4.89
N GLY A 67 7.89 -3.43 -3.88
CA GLY A 67 6.71 -4.24 -3.62
C GLY A 67 5.45 -3.39 -3.46
N VAL A 68 5.48 -2.39 -2.58
CA VAL A 68 4.39 -1.44 -2.33
C VAL A 68 3.95 -0.74 -3.62
N LYS A 69 4.90 -0.30 -4.45
CA LYS A 69 4.59 0.30 -5.76
C LYS A 69 3.85 -0.67 -6.68
N ASN A 70 4.21 -1.95 -6.65
CA ASN A 70 3.60 -3.00 -7.47
C ASN A 70 2.32 -3.60 -6.86
N THR A 71 1.98 -3.26 -5.62
CA THR A 71 0.75 -3.69 -4.94
C THR A 71 -0.13 -2.50 -4.56
N PRO A 72 -0.56 -1.67 -5.53
CA PRO A 72 -1.43 -0.53 -5.24
C PRO A 72 -2.72 -0.99 -4.59
N ASN A 73 -3.24 -0.16 -3.68
CA ASN A 73 -4.56 -0.41 -3.11
C ASN A 73 -5.63 -0.35 -4.19
N GLY A 74 -6.67 -1.17 -4.02
CA GLY A 74 -7.92 -1.06 -4.78
C GLY A 74 -8.66 0.26 -4.49
N ILE A 75 -9.86 0.38 -5.04
CA ILE A 75 -10.70 1.57 -4.84
C ILE A 75 -11.08 1.67 -3.37
N THR A 76 -11.03 2.87 -2.80
CA THR A 76 -11.43 3.15 -1.42
C THR A 76 -12.61 4.11 -1.38
N GLU A 77 -13.41 4.05 -0.33
CA GLU A 77 -14.55 4.97 -0.13
C GLU A 77 -14.10 6.43 -0.15
N ARG A 78 -12.95 6.72 0.48
CA ARG A 78 -12.35 8.04 0.49
C ARG A 78 -12.08 8.59 -0.91
N GLN A 79 -11.58 7.75 -1.83
CA GLN A 79 -11.33 8.18 -3.21
C GLN A 79 -12.63 8.54 -3.93
N ILE A 80 -13.72 7.79 -3.71
CA ILE A 80 -15.02 8.10 -4.29
C ILE A 80 -15.52 9.44 -3.74
N THR A 81 -15.49 9.64 -2.41
CA THR A 81 -15.90 10.90 -1.79
C THR A 81 -15.08 12.10 -2.27
N GLU A 82 -13.75 11.95 -2.41
CA GLU A 82 -12.88 13.03 -2.90
C GLU A 82 -13.19 13.39 -4.37
N ILE A 83 -13.44 12.40 -5.22
CA ILE A 83 -13.83 12.62 -6.63
C ILE A 83 -15.21 13.29 -6.71
N GLU A 84 -16.19 12.82 -5.95
CA GLU A 84 -17.53 13.42 -5.89
C GLU A 84 -17.47 14.89 -5.45
N ARG A 85 -16.70 15.20 -4.40
CA ARG A 85 -16.47 16.57 -3.92
C ARG A 85 -15.81 17.44 -4.98
N TYR A 86 -14.70 16.98 -5.56
CA TYR A 86 -13.97 17.72 -6.59
C TYR A 86 -14.85 18.03 -7.82
N ALA A 87 -15.69 17.08 -8.21
CA ALA A 87 -16.59 17.23 -9.33
C ALA A 87 -17.78 18.15 -9.01
N ALA A 88 -18.18 18.28 -7.74
CA ALA A 88 -19.15 19.28 -7.30
C ALA A 88 -18.56 20.70 -7.33
N GLU A 89 -17.33 20.89 -6.83
CA GLU A 89 -16.62 22.20 -6.79
C GLU A 89 -16.36 22.81 -8.18
N ARG A 90 -16.31 21.99 -9.24
CA ARG A 90 -16.11 22.44 -10.64
C ARG A 90 -17.40 22.62 -11.46
N LYS A 91 -18.56 22.35 -10.87
CA LYS A 91 -19.86 22.59 -11.51
C LYS A 91 -20.41 23.99 -11.21
N GLU A 92 -19.83 24.69 -10.24
CA GLU A 92 -20.02 26.13 -9.97
C GLU A 92 -19.07 26.98 -10.85
#